data_AF-A0A445JAT6-F1
#
_entry.id   AF-A0A445JAT6-F1
#
_cell.length_a   1.000
_cell.length_b   1.000
_cell.length_c   1.000
_cell.angle_alpha   90.00
_cell.angle_beta   90.00
_cell.angle_gamma   90.00
#
_symmetry.space_group_name_H-M   'P 1'
#
loop_
_entity.id
_entity.type
_entity.pdbx_description
1 polymer ?
#
loop_
_entity_poly.entity_id
_entity_poly.type
_entity_poly.pdbx_seq_one_letter_code
_entity_poly.pdbx_strand_id
1 'polypeptide(L)'
;INICNVTLYDGNGNSTHSLAAKKKKNKNTISIFTHHEGSVLCGSISLGHVTWKEALHRLQSKKMDYSAGSSLFPLHRCKTIHLVRHAQGIHNVEGDKNYKAYMNPDYFDAHLTPLGWQQVDNLRKHVRDSGLINTIDLVIASPLMRTLQTTVGVFGGEGYTDKTDVLPLMVANAGNSYRAAISSLNSPPIVTVELCREHLGVHPCDRRRSVSEYQFLFPAVDFSLLDSDEDTWWKANVRETKEELAARGMKFLNWYEFVIIRNF
;
A
#
# COMPACT_ATOMS: atom_id res chain seq x y z
N ILE A 1 -12.29 -16.39 7.50
CA ILE A 1 -11.27 -15.68 8.29
C ILE A 1 -11.64 -14.20 8.20
N ASN A 2 -11.68 -13.46 9.32
CA ASN A 2 -12.24 -12.10 9.36
C ASN A 2 -11.14 -11.04 9.50
N ILE A 3 -11.40 -9.83 9.00
CA ILE A 3 -10.55 -8.65 9.26
C ILE A 3 -11.03 -8.06 10.58
N CYS A 4 -10.14 -7.94 11.56
CA CYS A 4 -10.53 -7.49 12.90
C CYS A 4 -9.89 -6.15 13.31
N ASN A 5 -8.81 -5.73 12.64
CA ASN A 5 -8.17 -4.45 12.89
C ASN A 5 -7.64 -3.85 11.58
N VAL A 6 -7.89 -2.55 11.42
CA VAL A 6 -7.28 -1.70 10.39
C VAL A 6 -6.56 -0.57 11.11
N THR A 7 -5.28 -0.37 10.81
CA THR A 7 -4.50 0.76 11.36
C THR A 7 -3.94 1.59 10.22
N LEU A 8 -4.13 2.90 10.31
CA LEU A 8 -3.60 3.88 9.38
C LEU A 8 -2.31 4.48 9.93
N TYR A 9 -1.28 4.58 9.09
CA TYR A 9 -0.07 5.32 9.39
C TYR A 9 0.03 6.56 8.52
N ASP A 10 0.29 7.71 9.16
CA ASP A 10 0.72 8.90 8.44
C ASP A 10 2.21 8.84 8.08
N GLY A 11 2.67 9.79 7.26
CA GLY A 11 4.09 9.90 6.87
C GLY A 11 5.05 10.15 8.04
N ASN A 12 4.54 10.42 9.25
CA ASN A 12 5.35 10.61 10.46
C ASN A 12 5.32 9.38 11.38
N GLY A 13 4.66 8.28 10.98
CA GLY A 13 4.55 7.07 11.76
C GLY A 13 3.54 7.14 12.91
N ASN A 14 2.71 8.18 12.97
CA ASN A 14 1.63 8.26 13.95
C ASN A 14 0.43 7.44 13.47
N SER A 15 -0.14 6.65 14.37
CA SER A 15 -1.35 5.88 14.10
C SER A 15 -2.61 6.59 14.60
N THR A 16 -3.65 6.67 13.78
CA THR A 16 -4.99 7.09 14.23
C THR A 16 -5.90 5.87 14.45
N HIS A 17 -6.23 5.62 15.73
CA HIS A 17 -7.07 4.58 16.35
C HIS A 17 -6.61 3.10 16.33
N SER A 18 -6.58 2.50 17.54
CA SER A 18 -6.73 1.06 17.81
C SER A 18 -7.56 0.86 19.09
N LEU A 19 -8.64 0.07 19.03
CA LEU A 19 -9.24 -0.54 20.22
C LEU A 19 -8.29 -1.66 20.67
N ALA A 20 -7.55 -1.41 21.75
CA ALA A 20 -6.52 -2.30 22.24
C ALA A 20 -7.14 -3.54 22.91
N ALA A 21 -6.97 -4.72 22.30
CA ALA A 21 -6.94 -5.98 23.03
C ALA A 21 -5.47 -6.41 23.19
N LYS A 22 -5.05 -6.70 24.42
CA LYS A 22 -3.67 -7.01 24.83
C LYS A 22 -2.97 -8.00 23.87
N LYS A 23 -1.75 -7.63 23.45
CA LYS A 23 -0.83 -8.38 22.57
C LYS A 23 -0.62 -9.83 23.04
N LYS A 24 -1.04 -10.80 22.21
CA LYS A 24 -0.41 -12.12 22.08
C LYS A 24 0.17 -12.17 20.66
N LYS A 25 1.43 -12.58 20.50
CA LYS A 25 2.13 -12.66 19.20
C LYS A 25 1.31 -13.53 18.22
N ASN A 26 0.60 -12.93 17.29
CA ASN A 26 -0.10 -13.61 16.21
C ASN A 26 0.54 -13.23 14.87
N LYS A 27 0.86 -14.23 14.04
CA LYS A 27 1.53 -14.14 12.74
C LYS A 27 0.51 -13.97 11.59
N ASN A 28 -0.31 -12.94 11.66
CA ASN A 28 -1.44 -12.74 10.72
C ASN A 28 -1.58 -11.26 10.33
N THR A 29 -0.50 -10.61 9.92
CA THR A 29 -0.46 -9.15 9.69
C THR A 29 0.00 -8.82 8.29
N ILE A 30 -0.73 -7.93 7.60
CA ILE A 30 -0.43 -7.52 6.23
C ILE A 30 -0.37 -5.99 6.17
N SER A 31 0.64 -5.44 5.51
CA SER A 31 0.75 -4.01 5.26
C SER A 31 0.45 -3.69 3.79
N ILE A 32 -0.43 -2.74 3.55
CA ILE A 32 -0.91 -2.35 2.23
C ILE A 32 -0.62 -0.87 2.05
N PHE A 33 0.04 -0.51 0.95
CA PHE A 33 0.25 0.89 0.62
C PHE A 33 -0.88 1.42 -0.26
N THR A 34 -1.49 2.53 0.16
CA THR A 34 -2.57 3.21 -0.58
C THR A 34 -2.22 4.67 -0.85
N HIS A 35 -2.87 5.28 -1.83
CA HIS A 35 -2.88 6.73 -2.01
C HIS A 35 -4.20 7.31 -1.48
N HIS A 36 -4.16 8.46 -0.82
CA HIS A 36 -5.36 9.22 -0.44
C HIS A 36 -5.07 10.73 -0.56
N GLU A 37 -5.88 11.45 -1.35
CA GLU A 37 -5.95 12.92 -1.35
C GLU A 37 -6.88 13.39 -0.22
N GLY A 38 -6.37 14.23 0.69
CA GLY A 38 -7.20 14.92 1.69
C GLY A 38 -7.44 14.16 3.01
N SER A 39 -7.79 14.92 4.04
CA SER A 39 -7.88 14.56 5.45
C SER A 39 -8.86 13.42 5.76
N VAL A 40 -8.37 12.40 6.48
CA VAL A 40 -9.06 11.39 7.32
C VAL A 40 -10.56 11.16 7.04
N LEU A 41 -10.90 9.95 6.61
CA LEU A 41 -12.09 9.19 7.05
C LEU A 41 -12.06 7.76 6.50
N CYS A 42 -11.73 6.76 7.32
CA CYS A 42 -12.37 5.44 7.20
C CYS A 42 -12.23 4.63 8.50
N GLY A 43 -13.37 4.21 9.04
CA GLY A 43 -13.51 3.29 10.16
C GLY A 43 -13.68 1.84 9.70
N SER A 44 -13.61 0.91 10.65
CA SER A 44 -13.64 -0.54 10.43
C SER A 44 -15.00 -1.03 9.92
N ILE A 45 -15.00 -1.83 8.85
CA ILE A 45 -16.11 -2.73 8.51
C ILE A 45 -15.75 -4.12 9.04
N SER A 46 -16.49 -4.61 10.03
CA SER A 46 -16.48 -6.01 10.44
C SER A 46 -17.57 -6.74 9.67
N LEU A 47 -17.19 -7.54 8.66
CA LEU A 47 -18.12 -8.44 7.98
C LEU A 47 -17.84 -9.88 8.41
N GLY A 48 -18.74 -10.40 9.24
CA GLY A 48 -18.97 -11.83 9.34
C GLY A 48 -19.73 -12.32 8.11
N HIS A 49 -19.64 -13.62 7.80
CA HIS A 49 -20.27 -14.29 6.66
C HIS A 49 -21.70 -13.78 6.37
N VAL A 50 -21.78 -12.80 5.48
CA VAL A 50 -22.97 -12.34 4.77
C VAL A 50 -22.44 -12.22 3.35
N THR A 51 -23.05 -12.92 2.41
CA THR A 51 -22.58 -12.81 1.03
C THR A 51 -22.63 -11.34 0.65
N TRP A 52 -21.55 -10.77 0.09
CA TRP A 52 -21.51 -9.33 -0.21
C TRP A 52 -22.67 -8.86 -1.12
N LYS A 53 -23.35 -9.78 -1.82
CA LYS A 53 -24.66 -9.57 -2.48
C LYS A 53 -25.78 -9.10 -1.53
N GLU A 54 -25.85 -9.61 -0.31
CA GLU A 54 -26.84 -9.20 0.70
C GLU A 54 -26.47 -7.85 1.33
N ALA A 55 -25.19 -7.54 1.48
CA ALA A 55 -24.73 -6.20 1.87
C ALA A 55 -25.05 -5.15 0.78
N LEU A 56 -24.92 -5.52 -0.50
CA LEU A 56 -25.31 -4.71 -1.66
C LEU A 56 -26.81 -4.43 -1.72
N HIS A 57 -27.67 -5.43 -1.48
CA HIS A 57 -29.12 -5.24 -1.45
C HIS A 57 -29.57 -4.34 -0.28
N ARG A 58 -28.82 -4.35 0.84
CA ARG A 58 -29.06 -3.50 2.01
C ARG A 58 -28.67 -2.03 1.81
N LEU A 59 -27.67 -1.75 0.97
CA LEU A 59 -27.26 -0.38 0.63
C LEU A 59 -28.18 0.30 -0.40
N GLN A 60 -28.91 -0.48 -1.22
CA GLN A 60 -29.87 0.03 -2.19
C GLN A 60 -31.29 0.24 -1.60
N SER A 61 -31.58 -0.35 -0.43
CA SER A 61 -32.86 -0.25 0.27
C SER A 61 -32.94 1.01 1.15
N LYS A 62 -33.83 1.95 0.81
CA LYS A 62 -34.10 3.20 1.57
C LYS A 62 -34.82 3.02 2.93
N LYS A 63 -34.72 1.85 3.58
CA LYS A 63 -35.28 1.64 4.93
C LYS A 63 -34.34 0.76 5.74
N MET A 64 -33.65 1.37 6.71
CA MET A 64 -32.83 0.68 7.69
C MET A 64 -33.66 0.34 8.92
N ASP A 65 -33.93 -0.95 9.12
CA ASP A 65 -34.07 -1.51 10.47
C ASP A 65 -32.70 -2.06 10.89
N TYR A 66 -32.07 -1.41 11.86
CA TYR A 66 -30.78 -1.82 12.40
C TYR A 66 -30.96 -3.01 13.34
N SER A 67 -30.65 -4.21 12.85
CA SER A 67 -30.22 -5.33 13.69
C SER A 67 -28.81 -5.73 13.24
N ALA A 68 -27.81 -5.07 13.81
CA ALA A 68 -26.41 -5.45 13.68
C ALA A 68 -26.12 -6.55 14.71
N GLY A 69 -26.09 -7.80 14.26
CA GLY A 69 -25.55 -8.89 15.07
C GLY A 69 -24.04 -8.69 15.25
N SER A 70 -23.61 -8.15 16.39
CA SER A 70 -22.20 -8.10 16.76
C SER A 70 -21.66 -9.52 16.94
N SER A 71 -20.89 -10.00 15.97
CA SER A 71 -20.15 -11.26 16.08
C SER A 71 -18.73 -10.96 16.58
N LEU A 72 -18.40 -11.48 17.76
CA LEU A 72 -17.05 -11.37 18.33
C LEU A 72 -16.18 -12.51 17.79
N PHE A 73 -15.08 -12.15 17.13
CA PHE A 73 -14.11 -13.12 16.63
C PHE A 73 -12.82 -13.05 17.46
N PRO A 74 -12.27 -14.21 17.90
CA PRO A 74 -10.97 -14.21 18.56
C PRO A 74 -9.89 -13.66 17.62
N LEU A 75 -9.05 -12.72 18.10
CA LEU A 75 -8.03 -12.05 17.30
C LEU A 75 -7.07 -13.01 16.58
N HIS A 76 -6.78 -14.17 17.16
CA HIS A 76 -5.91 -15.19 16.55
C HIS A 76 -6.54 -15.88 15.32
N ARG A 77 -7.85 -15.71 15.10
CA ARG A 77 -8.58 -16.16 13.92
C ARG A 77 -8.83 -15.02 12.92
N CYS A 78 -8.22 -13.87 13.16
CA CYS A 78 -8.33 -12.70 12.31
C CYS A 78 -7.02 -12.41 11.60
N LYS A 79 -7.13 -11.71 10.47
CA LYS A 79 -6.00 -11.02 9.83
C LYS A 79 -6.06 -9.53 10.22
N THR A 80 -4.90 -8.93 10.39
CA THR A 80 -4.72 -7.49 10.66
C THR A 80 -4.20 -6.82 9.40
N ILE A 81 -4.77 -5.67 9.04
CA ILE A 81 -4.35 -4.89 7.88
C ILE A 81 -3.81 -3.55 8.35
N HIS A 82 -2.60 -3.19 7.92
CA HIS A 82 -2.06 -1.85 8.06
C HIS A 82 -2.14 -1.14 6.72
N LEU A 83 -2.71 0.06 6.71
CA LEU A 83 -2.81 0.90 5.52
C LEU A 83 -1.82 2.05 5.66
N VAL A 84 -0.91 2.20 4.70
CA VAL A 84 0.18 3.17 4.75
C VAL A 84 0.16 4.02 3.49
N ARG A 85 0.17 5.34 3.64
CA ARG A 85 0.37 6.23 2.47
C ARG A 85 1.84 6.25 2.08
N HIS A 86 2.15 6.38 0.79
CA HIS A 86 3.52 6.69 0.39
C HIS A 86 4.00 8.00 1.02
N ALA A 87 5.30 8.12 1.23
CA ALA A 87 5.92 9.35 1.70
C ALA A 87 5.91 10.45 0.62
N GLN A 88 6.23 11.69 0.97
CA GLN A 88 6.15 12.82 0.04
C GLN A 88 6.96 12.58 -1.25
N GLY A 89 6.27 12.64 -2.40
CA GLY A 89 6.87 12.60 -3.73
C GLY A 89 7.13 13.99 -4.29
N ILE A 90 8.03 14.10 -5.28
CA ILE A 90 8.36 15.39 -5.93
C ILE A 90 7.12 16.10 -6.50
N HIS A 91 6.16 15.34 -7.02
CA HIS A 91 4.88 15.86 -7.53
C HIS A 91 4.02 16.53 -6.45
N ASN A 92 4.08 16.09 -5.18
CA ASN A 92 3.25 16.68 -4.11
C ASN A 92 3.69 18.12 -3.80
N VAL A 93 4.99 18.40 -3.81
CA VAL A 93 5.52 19.72 -3.43
C VAL A 93 4.99 20.84 -4.32
N GLU A 94 4.90 20.57 -5.62
CA GLU A 94 4.39 21.55 -6.59
C GLU A 94 2.88 21.43 -6.82
N GLY A 95 2.33 20.21 -6.76
CA GLY A 95 0.89 19.97 -6.88
C GLY A 95 0.07 20.60 -5.74
N ASP A 96 0.60 20.61 -4.52
CA ASP A 96 -0.04 21.24 -3.35
C ASP A 96 -0.10 22.78 -3.48
N LYS A 97 0.86 23.37 -4.21
CA LYS A 97 0.87 24.81 -4.50
C LYS A 97 0.01 25.15 -5.71
N ASN A 98 0.05 24.32 -6.73
CA ASN A 98 -0.61 24.52 -8.00
C ASN A 98 -1.04 23.18 -8.58
N TYR A 99 -2.35 22.90 -8.53
CA TYR A 99 -2.93 21.66 -9.04
C TYR A 99 -2.57 21.38 -10.51
N LYS A 100 -2.37 22.40 -11.35
CA LYS A 100 -1.95 22.21 -12.75
C LYS A 100 -0.56 21.57 -12.89
N ALA A 101 0.28 21.62 -11.84
CA ALA A 101 1.59 21.00 -11.82
C ALA A 101 1.51 19.47 -11.96
N TYR A 102 0.39 18.85 -11.59
CA TYR A 102 0.18 17.40 -11.81
C TYR A 102 0.15 16.99 -13.28
N MET A 103 0.02 17.96 -14.21
CA MET A 103 0.10 17.72 -15.66
C MET A 103 1.54 17.76 -16.19
N ASN A 104 2.53 18.13 -15.36
CA ASN A 104 3.90 18.26 -15.82
C ASN A 104 4.50 16.86 -16.12
N PRO A 105 4.96 16.60 -17.36
CA PRO A 105 5.62 15.34 -17.72
C PRO A 105 6.89 15.07 -16.90
N ASP A 106 7.55 16.09 -16.33
CA ASP A 106 8.73 15.92 -15.47
C ASP A 106 8.42 15.13 -14.19
N TYR A 107 7.14 15.03 -13.81
CA TYR A 107 6.70 14.23 -12.68
C TYR A 107 6.29 12.81 -13.05
N PHE A 108 6.57 12.36 -14.28
CA PHE A 108 6.35 10.97 -14.67
C PHE A 108 6.92 10.01 -13.63
N ASP A 109 6.04 9.14 -13.11
CA ASP A 109 6.36 8.17 -12.07
C ASP A 109 7.21 8.76 -10.92
N ALA A 110 6.73 9.89 -10.39
CA ALA A 110 7.44 10.71 -9.42
C ALA A 110 8.05 9.91 -8.26
N HIS A 111 9.34 10.10 -8.01
CA HIS A 111 10.07 9.56 -6.86
C HIS A 111 9.87 10.41 -5.59
N LEU A 112 10.37 9.90 -4.46
CA LEU A 112 10.35 10.58 -3.16
C LEU A 112 11.27 11.81 -3.13
N THR A 113 10.87 12.82 -2.36
CA THR A 113 11.72 13.97 -2.02
C THR A 113 12.70 13.61 -0.89
N PRO A 114 13.70 14.45 -0.60
CA PRO A 114 14.50 14.30 0.62
C PRO A 114 13.64 14.25 1.90
N LEU A 115 12.56 15.04 1.98
CA LEU A 115 11.60 14.99 3.09
C LEU A 115 10.80 13.68 3.10
N GLY A 116 10.35 13.19 1.94
CA GLY A 116 9.71 11.88 1.85
C GLY A 116 10.61 10.75 2.33
N TRP A 117 11.90 10.86 2.06
CA TRP A 117 12.90 9.94 2.57
C TRP A 117 13.08 10.05 4.10
N GLN A 118 13.04 11.23 4.69
CA GLN A 118 13.00 11.38 6.16
C GLN A 118 11.75 10.75 6.78
N GLN A 119 10.59 10.89 6.13
CA GLN A 119 9.33 10.23 6.54
C GLN A 119 9.46 8.70 6.52
N VAL A 120 10.08 8.15 5.48
CA VAL A 120 10.41 6.72 5.38
C VAL A 120 11.29 6.27 6.54
N ASP A 121 12.34 7.02 6.89
CA ASP A 121 13.24 6.66 7.98
C ASP A 121 12.53 6.67 9.34
N ASN A 122 11.65 7.65 9.57
CA ASN A 122 10.84 7.73 10.78
C ASN A 122 9.88 6.54 10.90
N LEU A 123 9.18 6.20 9.82
CA LEU A 123 8.26 5.05 9.81
C LEU A 123 9.03 3.72 9.97
N ARG A 124 10.17 3.55 9.29
CA ARG A 124 11.07 2.41 9.47
C ARG A 124 11.46 2.23 10.93
N LYS A 125 11.88 3.32 11.59
CA LYS A 125 12.23 3.31 13.01
C LYS A 125 11.05 2.85 13.87
N HIS A 126 9.86 3.41 13.65
CA HIS A 126 8.65 3.02 14.38
C HIS A 126 8.32 1.52 14.20
N VAL A 127 8.32 1.04 12.95
CA VAL A 127 8.00 -0.35 12.60
C VAL A 127 8.98 -1.34 13.25
N ARG A 128 10.26 -0.97 13.36
CA ARG A 128 11.30 -1.79 14.02
C ARG A 128 11.20 -1.72 15.54
N ASP A 129 11.15 -0.53 16.13
CA ASP A 129 11.11 -0.32 17.58
C ASP A 129 9.85 -0.93 18.22
N SER A 130 8.71 -0.89 17.52
CA SER A 130 7.46 -1.50 17.99
C SER A 130 7.42 -3.03 17.87
N GLY A 131 8.39 -3.61 17.16
CA GLY A 131 8.44 -5.03 16.78
C GLY A 131 7.44 -5.42 15.70
N LEU A 132 6.76 -4.45 15.06
CA LEU A 132 5.76 -4.70 14.02
C LEU A 132 6.35 -5.43 12.81
N ILE A 133 7.60 -5.14 12.47
CA ILE A 133 8.31 -5.84 11.37
C ILE A 133 8.25 -7.37 11.52
N ASN A 134 8.31 -7.87 12.76
CA ASN A 134 8.35 -9.31 13.04
C ASN A 134 6.96 -9.98 13.02
N THR A 135 5.90 -9.20 12.80
CA THR A 135 4.52 -9.72 12.74
C THR A 135 3.95 -9.69 11.33
N ILE A 136 4.61 -9.00 10.40
CA ILE A 136 4.15 -8.83 9.01
C ILE A 136 4.51 -10.06 8.20
N ASP A 137 3.50 -10.68 7.60
CA ASP A 137 3.63 -11.86 6.75
C ASP A 137 3.74 -11.48 5.25
N LEU A 138 3.18 -10.33 4.86
CA LEU A 138 3.16 -9.84 3.49
C LEU A 138 3.06 -8.31 3.42
N VAL A 139 3.76 -7.71 2.46
CA VAL A 139 3.59 -6.30 2.08
C VAL A 139 3.05 -6.22 0.64
N ILE A 140 1.96 -5.47 0.46
CA ILE A 140 1.34 -5.23 -0.85
C ILE A 140 1.57 -3.76 -1.22
N ALA A 141 2.17 -3.51 -2.37
CA ALA A 141 2.53 -2.18 -2.84
C ALA A 141 1.87 -1.83 -4.18
N SER A 142 1.53 -0.56 -4.36
CA SER A 142 1.23 -0.03 -5.69
C SER A 142 2.51 0.03 -6.52
N PRO A 143 2.49 -0.33 -7.82
CA PRO A 143 3.63 -0.25 -8.72
C PRO A 143 3.87 1.19 -9.21
N LEU A 144 4.04 2.13 -8.29
CA LEU A 144 4.50 3.51 -8.56
C LEU A 144 5.82 3.73 -7.82
N MET A 145 6.74 4.51 -8.38
CA MET A 145 8.09 4.72 -7.83
C MET A 145 8.06 5.16 -6.37
N ARG A 146 7.24 6.18 -6.05
CA ARG A 146 7.07 6.68 -4.68
C ARG A 146 6.58 5.63 -3.69
N THR A 147 5.65 4.76 -4.10
CA THR A 147 5.16 3.67 -3.23
C THR A 147 6.23 2.61 -3.07
N LEU A 148 6.90 2.18 -4.16
CA LEU A 148 7.99 1.21 -4.10
C LEU A 148 9.13 1.68 -3.21
N GLN A 149 9.62 2.92 -3.38
CA GLN A 149 10.66 3.52 -2.55
C GLN A 149 10.24 3.60 -1.07
N THR A 150 8.98 3.97 -0.80
CA THR A 150 8.46 3.98 0.58
C THR A 150 8.46 2.55 1.15
N THR A 151 7.94 1.59 0.39
CA THR A 151 7.82 0.19 0.79
C THR A 151 9.18 -0.43 1.12
N VAL A 152 10.14 -0.37 0.19
CA VAL A 152 11.48 -0.97 0.39
C VAL A 152 12.28 -0.22 1.46
N GLY A 153 12.12 1.10 1.58
CA GLY A 153 12.75 1.88 2.64
C GLY A 153 12.26 1.51 4.03
N VAL A 154 10.94 1.35 4.20
CA VAL A 154 10.33 1.00 5.49
C VAL A 154 10.60 -0.45 5.87
N PHE A 155 10.37 -1.38 4.94
CA PHE A 155 10.33 -2.81 5.25
C PHE A 155 11.59 -3.59 4.85
N GLY A 156 12.52 -2.97 4.13
CA GLY A 156 13.75 -3.64 3.72
C GLY A 156 14.71 -3.98 4.87
N GLY A 157 15.67 -4.85 4.57
CA GLY A 157 16.76 -5.25 5.46
C GLY A 157 17.71 -4.12 5.80
N GLU A 158 18.74 -4.42 6.61
CA GLU A 158 19.85 -3.49 6.85
C GLU A 158 20.69 -3.27 5.58
N GLY A 159 21.74 -2.44 5.66
CA GLY A 159 22.61 -2.13 4.51
C GLY A 159 23.06 -3.40 3.77
N TYR A 160 22.97 -3.35 2.43
CA TYR A 160 23.40 -4.46 1.59
C TYR A 160 24.90 -4.70 1.75
N THR A 161 25.29 -5.90 2.17
CA THR A 161 26.68 -6.36 2.12
C THR A 161 26.80 -7.31 0.94
N ASP A 162 27.78 -7.12 0.05
CA ASP A 162 28.03 -7.95 -1.15
C ASP A 162 28.33 -9.45 -0.85
N LYS A 163 28.13 -9.90 0.39
CA LYS A 163 28.51 -11.21 0.92
C LYS A 163 27.36 -12.20 1.07
N THR A 164 26.17 -11.87 0.57
CA THR A 164 25.00 -12.76 0.58
C THR A 164 24.39 -12.81 -0.81
N ASP A 165 24.20 -14.01 -1.38
CA ASP A 165 23.62 -14.30 -2.71
C ASP A 165 22.14 -13.90 -2.88
N VAL A 166 21.66 -12.86 -2.19
CA VAL A 166 20.28 -12.39 -2.28
C VAL A 166 20.26 -11.09 -3.07
N LEU A 167 19.36 -11.01 -4.04
CA LEU A 167 19.10 -9.78 -4.79
C LEU A 167 18.66 -8.65 -3.82
N PRO A 168 19.10 -7.40 -4.03
CA PRO A 168 18.65 -6.28 -3.21
C PRO A 168 17.16 -5.99 -3.44
N LEU A 169 16.47 -5.48 -2.43
CA LEU A 169 15.13 -4.93 -2.62
C LEU A 169 15.14 -3.65 -3.43
N MET A 170 16.23 -2.88 -3.34
CA MET A 170 16.41 -1.66 -4.11
C MET A 170 17.90 -1.47 -4.39
N VAL A 171 18.25 -1.22 -5.65
CA VAL A 171 19.63 -0.88 -6.03
C VAL A 171 20.01 0.52 -5.54
N ALA A 172 21.30 0.81 -5.46
CA ALA A 172 21.77 2.14 -5.08
C ALA A 172 21.23 3.21 -6.05
N ASN A 173 20.83 4.35 -5.49
CA ASN A 173 20.29 5.50 -6.23
C ASN A 173 19.05 5.22 -7.10
N ALA A 174 18.29 4.15 -6.84
CA ALA A 174 17.06 3.88 -7.58
C ALA A 174 16.09 5.07 -7.50
N GLY A 175 15.63 5.54 -8.66
CA GLY A 175 14.75 6.71 -8.77
C GLY A 175 15.34 7.98 -8.15
N ASN A 176 16.63 8.26 -8.39
CA ASN A 176 17.35 9.44 -7.87
C ASN A 176 17.23 9.61 -6.36
N SER A 177 17.27 8.49 -5.63
CA SER A 177 17.07 8.48 -4.19
C SER A 177 18.27 8.96 -3.39
N TYR A 178 19.47 9.01 -3.99
CA TYR A 178 20.75 9.25 -3.30
C TYR A 178 20.98 8.30 -2.11
N ARG A 179 20.35 7.12 -2.14
CA ARG A 179 20.45 6.10 -1.09
C ARG A 179 21.36 4.96 -1.53
N ALA A 180 22.00 4.31 -0.56
CA ALA A 180 22.66 3.03 -0.77
C ALA A 180 21.64 1.94 -1.14
N ALA A 181 22.13 0.81 -1.67
CA ALA A 181 21.30 -0.35 -1.91
C ALA A 181 20.65 -0.85 -0.61
N ILE A 182 19.39 -1.29 -0.70
CA ILE A 182 18.62 -1.82 0.43
C ILE A 182 18.55 -3.33 0.30
N SER A 183 18.98 -4.03 1.36
CA SER A 183 18.96 -5.50 1.39
C SER A 183 17.53 -6.04 1.47
N SER A 184 17.33 -7.23 0.92
CA SER A 184 16.12 -8.05 1.10
C SER A 184 16.17 -8.91 2.37
N LEU A 185 17.32 -8.98 3.04
CA LEU A 185 17.51 -9.82 4.22
C LEU A 185 16.58 -9.41 5.37
N ASN A 186 15.86 -10.39 5.94
CA ASN A 186 14.86 -10.18 7.00
C ASN A 186 13.72 -9.21 6.62
N SER A 187 13.51 -8.97 5.33
CA SER A 187 12.30 -8.29 4.85
C SER A 187 11.16 -9.29 4.72
N PRO A 188 9.90 -8.91 5.03
CA PRO A 188 8.75 -9.66 4.57
C PRO A 188 8.72 -9.71 3.02
N PRO A 189 8.06 -10.71 2.42
CA PRO A 189 7.77 -10.73 0.99
C PRO A 189 7.01 -9.46 0.57
N ILE A 190 7.37 -8.93 -0.60
CA ILE A 190 6.78 -7.71 -1.15
C ILE A 190 6.22 -8.03 -2.53
N VAL A 191 4.92 -7.81 -2.72
CA VAL A 191 4.24 -8.02 -4.00
C VAL A 191 3.60 -6.72 -4.48
N THR A 192 3.65 -6.48 -5.79
CA THR A 192 2.99 -5.34 -6.41
C THR A 192 1.64 -5.70 -7.00
N VAL A 193 0.66 -4.79 -6.90
CA VAL A 193 -0.70 -5.00 -7.42
C VAL A 193 -1.23 -3.70 -8.02
N GLU A 194 -1.72 -3.73 -9.27
CA GLU A 194 -2.29 -2.55 -9.95
C GLU A 194 -3.49 -1.93 -9.19
N LEU A 195 -4.26 -2.77 -8.49
CA LEU A 195 -5.54 -2.36 -7.89
C LEU A 195 -5.40 -1.31 -6.78
N CYS A 196 -4.24 -1.19 -6.12
CA CYS A 196 -4.01 -0.19 -5.06
C CYS A 196 -3.33 1.11 -5.54
N ARG A 197 -3.25 1.33 -6.87
CA ARG A 197 -2.74 2.57 -7.46
C ARG A 197 -3.61 3.78 -7.14
N GLU A 198 -3.02 4.96 -7.29
CA GLU A 198 -3.74 6.23 -7.26
C GLU A 198 -4.81 6.31 -8.37
N HIS A 199 -5.70 7.28 -8.26
CA HIS A 199 -6.63 7.73 -9.27
C HIS A 199 -5.96 7.86 -10.65
N LEU A 200 -6.45 7.10 -11.64
CA LEU A 200 -5.71 6.86 -12.89
C LEU A 200 -5.99 7.91 -13.96
N GLY A 201 -4.98 8.14 -14.80
CA GLY A 201 -5.07 8.91 -16.05
C GLY A 201 -4.78 10.39 -15.89
N VAL A 202 -4.51 11.07 -17.01
CA VAL A 202 -4.22 12.50 -17.17
C VAL A 202 -2.93 12.96 -16.47
N HIS A 203 -2.74 12.69 -15.18
CA HIS A 203 -1.56 13.10 -14.41
C HIS A 203 -0.38 12.14 -14.68
N PRO A 204 0.74 12.60 -15.28
CA PRO A 204 1.88 11.73 -15.57
C PRO A 204 2.51 11.08 -14.34
N CYS A 205 2.39 11.68 -13.16
CA CYS A 205 2.87 11.09 -11.91
C CYS A 205 2.13 9.81 -11.50
N ASP A 206 0.95 9.58 -12.05
CA ASP A 206 0.15 8.38 -11.78
C ASP A 206 0.34 7.31 -12.85
N ARG A 207 1.21 7.54 -13.84
CA ARG A 207 1.64 6.55 -14.83
C ARG A 207 2.88 5.84 -14.29
N ARG A 208 2.89 4.50 -14.33
CA ARG A 208 4.04 3.71 -13.90
C ARG A 208 5.05 3.52 -15.03
N ARG A 209 6.27 3.16 -14.66
CA ARG A 209 7.30 2.66 -15.58
C ARG A 209 7.00 1.23 -16.04
N SER A 210 7.80 0.76 -16.99
CA SER A 210 7.75 -0.65 -17.40
C SER A 210 8.11 -1.58 -16.22
N VAL A 211 7.57 -2.80 -16.24
CA VAL A 211 7.92 -3.82 -15.24
C VAL A 211 9.41 -4.17 -15.34
N SER A 212 9.94 -4.23 -16.56
CA SER A 212 11.36 -4.48 -16.82
C SER A 212 12.27 -3.44 -16.18
N GLU A 213 11.93 -2.14 -16.26
CA GLU A 213 12.65 -1.10 -15.52
C GLU A 213 12.55 -1.29 -14.00
N TYR A 214 11.37 -1.62 -13.49
CA TYR A 214 11.21 -1.85 -12.06
C TYR A 214 11.96 -3.08 -11.56
N GLN A 215 12.03 -4.17 -12.32
CA GLN A 215 12.80 -5.35 -11.95
C GLN A 215 14.30 -5.03 -11.88
N PHE A 216 14.80 -4.09 -12.68
CA PHE A 216 16.17 -3.62 -12.55
C PHE A 216 16.38 -2.77 -11.28
N LEU A 217 15.43 -1.92 -10.95
CA LEU A 217 15.53 -1.01 -9.80
C LEU A 217 15.22 -1.67 -8.45
N PHE A 218 14.33 -2.66 -8.44
CA PHE A 218 13.83 -3.38 -7.28
C PHE A 218 13.88 -4.91 -7.48
N PRO A 219 15.08 -5.51 -7.65
CA PRO A 219 15.21 -6.89 -8.12
C PRO A 219 14.54 -7.98 -7.26
N ALA A 220 14.40 -7.75 -5.95
CA ALA A 220 13.76 -8.70 -5.04
C ALA A 220 12.26 -8.44 -4.78
N VAL A 221 11.64 -7.46 -5.45
CA VAL A 221 10.19 -7.21 -5.37
C VAL A 221 9.46 -8.07 -6.39
N ASP A 222 8.33 -8.66 -5.99
CA ASP A 222 7.52 -9.50 -6.86
C ASP A 222 6.54 -8.67 -7.71
N PHE A 223 6.77 -8.67 -9.03
CA PHE A 223 5.93 -8.02 -10.04
C PHE A 223 5.08 -9.00 -10.84
N SER A 224 5.04 -10.29 -10.48
CA SER A 224 4.37 -11.35 -11.25
C SER A 224 2.85 -11.17 -11.40
N LEU A 225 2.23 -10.34 -10.56
CA LEU A 225 0.80 -10.01 -10.62
C LEU A 225 0.47 -8.86 -11.58
N LEU A 226 1.46 -8.28 -12.26
CA LEU A 226 1.25 -7.26 -13.28
C LEU A 226 1.10 -7.95 -14.65
N ASP A 227 -0.06 -7.78 -15.29
CA ASP A 227 -0.41 -8.49 -16.52
C ASP A 227 0.34 -7.99 -17.78
N SER A 228 0.97 -6.81 -17.72
CA SER A 228 1.68 -6.20 -18.85
C SER A 228 2.96 -5.50 -18.43
N ASP A 229 4.00 -5.56 -19.26
CA ASP A 229 5.24 -4.82 -19.03
C ASP A 229 4.98 -3.31 -19.04
N GLU A 230 4.29 -2.80 -20.06
CA GLU A 230 3.87 -1.40 -20.17
C GLU A 230 2.65 -1.07 -19.30
N ASP A 231 2.47 0.22 -18.98
CA ASP A 231 1.29 0.72 -18.27
C ASP A 231 0.08 0.84 -19.20
N THR A 232 -0.77 -0.19 -19.21
CA THR A 232 -2.01 -0.22 -20.01
C THR A 232 -3.21 0.41 -19.29
N TRP A 233 -3.09 0.72 -18.00
CA TRP A 233 -4.19 1.21 -17.16
C TRP A 233 -4.28 2.74 -17.19
N TRP A 234 -3.14 3.43 -17.25
CA TRP A 234 -3.11 4.89 -17.32
C TRP A 234 -3.47 5.41 -18.73
N LYS A 235 -4.36 6.40 -18.80
CA LYS A 235 -4.82 7.02 -20.05
C LYS A 235 -4.49 8.51 -20.05
N ALA A 236 -3.85 9.00 -21.12
CA ALA A 236 -3.40 10.39 -21.20
C ALA A 236 -4.54 11.43 -21.14
N ASN A 237 -5.70 11.09 -21.71
CA ASN A 237 -6.80 12.06 -21.90
C ASN A 237 -8.06 11.72 -21.11
N VAL A 238 -8.03 10.67 -20.28
CA VAL A 238 -9.21 10.20 -19.53
C VAL A 238 -8.80 9.99 -18.09
N ARG A 239 -9.33 10.82 -17.20
CA ARG A 239 -9.21 10.59 -15.76
C ARG A 239 -10.29 9.58 -15.38
N GLU A 240 -9.91 8.57 -14.61
CA GLU A 240 -10.83 7.63 -13.98
C GLU A 240 -11.92 8.42 -13.21
N THR A 241 -13.13 7.89 -13.06
CA THR A 241 -14.15 8.54 -12.23
C THR A 241 -14.00 8.15 -10.75
N LYS A 242 -14.67 8.86 -9.84
CA LYS A 242 -14.67 8.45 -8.42
C LYS A 242 -15.35 7.10 -8.23
N GLU A 243 -16.37 6.80 -9.04
CA GLU A 243 -17.09 5.54 -9.03
C GLU A 243 -16.20 4.39 -9.54
N GLU A 244 -15.43 4.62 -10.59
CA GLU A 244 -14.46 3.65 -11.10
C GLU A 244 -13.33 3.39 -10.09
N LEU A 245 -12.80 4.45 -9.47
CA LEU A 245 -11.80 4.34 -8.41
C LEU A 245 -12.33 3.54 -7.21
N ALA A 246 -13.55 3.85 -6.74
CA ALA A 246 -14.20 3.11 -5.66
C ALA A 246 -14.45 1.64 -6.04
N ALA A 247 -14.89 1.38 -7.27
CA ALA A 247 -15.08 0.02 -7.78
C ALA A 247 -13.75 -0.75 -7.85
N ARG A 248 -12.65 -0.09 -8.23
CA ARG A 248 -11.30 -0.67 -8.21
C ARG A 248 -10.82 -0.96 -6.79
N GLY A 249 -11.08 -0.07 -5.83
CA GLY A 249 -10.86 -0.33 -4.41
C GLY A 249 -11.63 -1.55 -3.90
N MET A 250 -12.89 -1.74 -4.33
CA MET A 250 -13.66 -2.94 -4.00
C MET A 250 -13.10 -4.21 -4.66
N LYS A 251 -12.61 -4.12 -5.91
CA LYS A 251 -11.91 -5.23 -6.57
C LYS A 251 -10.65 -5.62 -5.79
N PHE A 252 -9.90 -4.65 -5.26
CA PHE A 252 -8.74 -4.91 -4.40
C PHE A 252 -9.12 -5.71 -3.15
N LEU A 253 -10.14 -5.26 -2.41
CA LEU A 253 -10.59 -5.93 -1.20
C LEU A 253 -11.10 -7.35 -1.46
N ASN A 254 -11.83 -7.54 -2.57
CA ASN A 254 -12.27 -8.87 -3.00
C ASN A 254 -11.06 -9.75 -3.35
N TRP A 255 -10.14 -9.26 -4.18
CA TRP A 255 -8.92 -10.00 -4.52
C TRP A 255 -8.15 -10.41 -3.26
N TYR A 256 -8.00 -9.51 -2.29
CA TYR A 256 -7.36 -9.80 -1.01
C TYR A 256 -8.08 -10.92 -0.23
N GLU A 257 -9.41 -10.88 -0.14
CA GLU A 257 -10.20 -11.93 0.52
C GLU A 257 -10.05 -13.29 -0.17
N PHE A 258 -10.14 -13.33 -1.49
CA PHE A 258 -10.14 -14.59 -2.25
C PHE A 258 -8.76 -15.20 -2.45
N VAL A 259 -7.74 -14.36 -2.66
CA VAL A 259 -6.40 -14.82 -3.03
C VAL A 259 -5.49 -14.94 -1.82
N ILE A 260 -5.57 -14.01 -0.86
CA ILE A 260 -4.66 -14.00 0.28
C ILE A 260 -5.27 -14.69 1.49
N ILE A 261 -6.50 -14.33 1.88
CA ILE A 261 -7.10 -14.87 3.11
C ILE A 261 -7.48 -16.36 2.98
N ARG A 262 -7.80 -16.85 1.78
CA ARG A 262 -8.23 -18.25 1.60
C ARG A 262 -7.10 -19.22 1.30
N ASN A 263 -5.94 -18.72 0.87
CA ASN A 263 -4.77 -19.55 0.55
C ASN A 263 -3.66 -19.48 1.62
N PHE A 264 -3.78 -18.60 2.64
CA PHE A 264 -2.84 -18.41 3.76
C PHE A 264 -3.58 -18.14 5.09
#